data_AF-A0A3N5UFS8-F1
#
_entry.id   AF-A0A3N5UFS8-F1
#
_cell.length_a   1.000
_cell.length_b   1.000
_cell.length_c   1.000
_cell.angle_alpha   90.00
_cell.angle_beta   90.00
_cell.angle_gamma   90.00
#
_symmetry.space_group_name_H-M   'P 1'
#
loop_
_entity.id
_entity.type
_entity.pdbx_description
1 polymer ?
#
loop_
_entity_poly.entity_id
_entity_poly.type
_entity_poly.pdbx_seq_one_letter_code
_entity_poly.pdbx_strand_id
1 'polypeptide(L)'
;KSDPYPLVMGARGLGWLGNPDAVPALGKLLLNESRPYVARVAAAEALGRIGGEDARRLLEQARKSPRSSVAEASNRALERTQEAEQDHQT
;
A
#
# COMPACT_ATOMS: atom_id res chain seq x y z
N LYS A 1 -9.11 18.67 -14.08
CA LYS A 1 -8.00 17.77 -13.66
C LYS A 1 -8.23 17.46 -12.19
N SER A 2 -8.50 16.21 -11.81
CA SER A 2 -8.64 15.85 -10.40
C SER A 2 -7.27 15.89 -9.73
N ASP A 3 -7.10 16.74 -8.73
CA ASP A 3 -5.86 16.82 -7.97
C ASP A 3 -5.62 15.50 -7.23
N PRO A 4 -4.48 14.82 -7.45
CA PRO A 4 -4.16 13.55 -6.79
C PRO A 4 -3.79 13.71 -5.30
N TYR A 5 -3.52 14.94 -4.86
CA TYR A 5 -3.00 15.27 -3.54
C TYR A 5 -3.86 14.78 -2.36
N PRO A 6 -5.19 14.94 -2.36
CA PRO A 6 -6.03 14.47 -1.25
C PRO A 6 -5.98 12.96 -1.06
N LEU A 7 -5.92 12.19 -2.15
CA LEU A 7 -5.82 10.73 -2.10
C LEU A 7 -4.48 10.27 -1.56
N VAL A 8 -3.40 10.94 -1.95
CA VAL A 8 -2.04 10.67 -1.44
C VAL A 8 -1.95 10.94 0.05
N MET A 9 -2.47 12.09 0.50
CA MET A 9 -2.47 12.47 1.92
C MET A 9 -3.34 11.54 2.77
N GLY A 10 -4.54 11.19 2.28
CA GLY A 10 -5.42 10.23 2.95
C GLY A 10 -4.77 8.85 3.09
N ALA A 11 -4.19 8.33 2.01
CA ALA A 11 -3.51 7.03 2.04
C ALA A 11 -2.34 7.03 3.03
N ARG A 12 -1.51 8.09 3.02
CA ARG A 12 -0.41 8.23 3.98
C ARG A 12 -0.91 8.29 5.41
N GLY A 13 -1.91 9.14 5.70
CA GLY A 13 -2.48 9.29 7.04
C GLY A 13 -2.99 7.96 7.61
N LEU A 14 -3.69 7.17 6.79
CA LEU A 14 -4.16 5.83 7.18
C LEU A 14 -3.00 4.88 7.48
N GLY A 15 -1.94 4.92 6.67
CA GLY A 15 -0.73 4.13 6.92
C GLY A 15 0.02 4.53 8.19
N TRP A 16 0.03 5.82 8.55
CA TRP A 16 0.60 6.30 9.82
C TRP A 16 -0.25 5.94 11.03
N LEU A 17 -1.58 5.89 10.87
CA LEU A 17 -2.47 5.40 11.92
C LEU A 17 -2.26 3.91 12.21
N GLY A 18 -1.78 3.14 11.23
CA GLY A 18 -1.58 1.71 11.37
C GLY A 18 -2.89 0.93 11.54
N ASN A 19 -4.05 1.50 11.21
CA ASN A 19 -5.33 0.84 11.44
C ASN A 19 -5.59 -0.23 10.35
N PRO A 20 -5.71 -1.53 10.70
CA PRO A 20 -6.04 -2.59 9.76
C PRO A 20 -7.40 -2.39 9.06
N ASP A 21 -8.35 -1.66 9.65
CA ASP A 21 -9.63 -1.32 9.00
C ASP A 21 -9.45 -0.51 7.70
N ALA A 22 -8.30 0.14 7.53
CA ALA A 22 -7.97 0.89 6.34
C ALA A 22 -7.52 0.00 5.16
N VAL A 23 -7.14 -1.25 5.42
CA VAL A 23 -6.58 -2.18 4.42
C VAL A 23 -7.51 -2.37 3.21
N PRO A 24 -8.83 -2.62 3.38
CA PRO A 24 -9.74 -2.75 2.23
C PRO A 24 -9.84 -1.48 1.40
N ALA A 25 -9.83 -0.30 2.04
CA ALA A 25 -9.91 0.98 1.35
C ALA A 25 -8.62 1.29 0.57
N LEU A 26 -7.47 1.05 1.18
CA LEU A 26 -6.15 1.20 0.54
C LEU A 26 -5.96 0.20 -0.60
N GLY A 27 -6.42 -1.05 -0.44
CA GLY A 27 -6.42 -2.06 -1.50
C GLY A 27 -7.22 -1.64 -2.73
N LYS A 28 -8.43 -1.11 -2.52
CA LYS A 28 -9.25 -0.53 -3.61
C LYS A 28 -8.53 0.61 -4.33
N LEU A 29 -7.81 1.47 -3.59
CA LEU A 29 -7.04 2.56 -4.19
C LEU A 29 -5.84 2.03 -4.99
N LEU A 30 -5.12 1.04 -4.45
CA LEU A 30 -3.91 0.44 -5.04
C LEU A 30 -4.20 -0.27 -6.38
N LEU A 31 -5.29 -1.04 -6.43
CA LEU A 31 -5.67 -1.86 -7.59
C LEU A 31 -6.46 -1.09 -8.66
N ASN A 32 -6.86 0.16 -8.37
CA ASN A 32 -7.63 0.95 -9.32
C ASN A 32 -6.71 1.66 -10.34
N GLU A 33 -6.63 1.11 -11.55
CA GLU A 33 -5.80 1.66 -12.63
C GLU A 33 -6.27 3.02 -13.17
N SER A 34 -7.54 3.38 -12.94
CA SER A 34 -8.05 4.72 -13.26
C SER A 34 -7.57 5.80 -12.29
N ARG A 35 -6.92 5.41 -11.18
CA ARG A 35 -6.38 6.35 -10.19
C ARG A 35 -4.95 6.77 -10.54
N PRO A 36 -4.56 8.00 -10.17
CA PRO A 36 -3.19 8.48 -10.35
C PRO A 36 -2.18 7.52 -9.71
N TYR A 37 -1.11 7.16 -10.44
CA TYR A 37 -0.10 6.22 -9.95
C TYR A 37 0.52 6.66 -8.61
N VAL A 38 0.66 7.98 -8.38
CA VAL A 38 1.16 8.54 -7.11
C VAL A 38 0.29 8.16 -5.91
N ALA A 39 -1.04 8.11 -6.07
CA ALA A 39 -1.96 7.69 -5.01
C ALA A 39 -1.88 6.19 -4.76
N ARG A 40 -1.66 5.40 -5.82
CA ARG A 40 -1.45 3.94 -5.74
C ARG A 40 -0.14 3.62 -5.01
N VAL A 41 0.94 4.34 -5.31
CA VAL A 41 2.22 4.23 -4.59
C VAL A 41 2.04 4.54 -3.10
N ALA A 42 1.34 5.62 -2.77
CA ALA A 42 1.06 5.97 -1.38
C ALA A 42 0.22 4.89 -0.65
N ALA A 43 -0.74 4.27 -1.35
CA ALA A 43 -1.51 3.15 -0.81
C ALA A 43 -0.65 1.91 -0.57
N ALA A 44 0.28 1.58 -1.47
CA ALA A 44 1.24 0.49 -1.27
C ALA A 44 2.13 0.74 -0.05
N GLU A 45 2.68 1.94 0.09
CA GLU A 45 3.48 2.33 1.27
C GLU A 45 2.67 2.22 2.57
N ALA A 46 1.41 2.65 2.54
CA ALA A 46 0.52 2.59 3.71
C ALA A 46 0.20 1.14 4.10
N LEU A 47 -0.13 0.29 3.12
CA LEU A 47 -0.36 -1.14 3.34
C LEU A 47 0.89 -1.84 3.89
N GLY A 48 2.09 -1.48 3.38
CA GLY A 48 3.36 -1.99 3.89
C GLY A 48 3.65 -1.59 5.34
N ARG A 49 3.17 -0.42 5.77
CA ARG A 49 3.29 0.01 7.17
C ARG A 49 2.29 -0.68 8.09
N ILE A 50 1.05 -0.85 7.63
CA ILE A 50 0.00 -1.52 8.42
C ILE A 50 0.35 -3.00 8.61
N GLY A 51 0.84 -3.65 7.56
CA GLY A 51 1.17 -5.07 7.59
C GLY A 51 -0.06 -5.98 7.67
N GLY A 52 0.20 -7.25 7.98
CA GLY A 52 -0.81 -8.30 8.03
C GLY A 52 -1.07 -9.00 6.70
N GLU A 53 -1.74 -10.14 6.78
CA GLU A 53 -1.91 -11.06 5.65
C GLU A 53 -2.68 -10.43 4.48
N ASP A 54 -3.74 -9.67 4.78
CA ASP A 54 -4.56 -9.01 3.76
C ASP A 54 -3.78 -7.92 3.01
N ALA A 55 -2.98 -7.13 3.73
CA ALA A 55 -2.13 -6.12 3.11
C ALA A 55 -1.09 -6.78 2.20
N ARG A 56 -0.47 -7.88 2.66
CA ARG A 56 0.50 -8.66 1.87
C ARG A 56 -0.12 -9.18 0.57
N ARG A 57 -1.32 -9.79 0.64
CA ARG A 57 -2.05 -10.29 -0.53
C ARG A 57 -2.33 -9.18 -1.55
N LEU A 58 -2.70 -7.99 -1.09
CA LEU A 58 -2.95 -6.83 -1.96
C LEU A 58 -1.66 -6.33 -2.64
N LEU A 59 -0.55 -6.27 -1.89
CA LEU A 59 0.74 -5.85 -2.42
C LEU A 59 1.30 -6.84 -3.44
N GLU A 60 1.13 -8.15 -3.23
CA GLU A 60 1.52 -9.19 -4.19
C GLU A 60 0.77 -9.05 -5.52
N GLN A 61 -0.53 -8.69 -5.47
CA GLN A 61 -1.30 -8.40 -6.67
C GLN A 61 -0.77 -7.14 -7.38
N ALA A 62 -0.50 -6.08 -6.62
CA ALA A 62 -0.03 -4.81 -7.17
C ALA A 62 1.39 -4.87 -7.75
N ARG A 63 2.24 -5.80 -7.27
CA ARG A 63 3.55 -6.10 -7.86
C ARG A 63 3.46 -6.51 -9.33
N LYS A 64 2.36 -7.17 -9.73
CA LYS A 64 2.12 -7.60 -11.12
C LYS A 64 1.61 -6.47 -12.02
N SER A 65 1.42 -5.26 -11.49
CA SER A 65 0.89 -4.15 -12.26
C SER A 65 1.90 -3.71 -13.34
N PRO A 66 1.45 -3.34 -14.56
CA PRO A 66 2.34 -2.91 -15.65
C PRO A 66 3.09 -1.60 -15.35
N ARG A 67 2.77 -0.93 -14.24
CA ARG A 67 3.41 0.32 -13.82
C ARG A 67 4.58 0.05 -12.87
N SER A 68 5.80 0.21 -13.35
CA SER A 68 7.04 -0.04 -12.58
C SER A 68 7.05 0.68 -11.22
N SER A 69 6.61 1.95 -11.15
CA SER A 69 6.57 2.69 -9.88
C SER A 69 5.67 2.05 -8.82
N VAL A 70 4.54 1.46 -9.23
CA VAL A 70 3.61 0.77 -8.30
C VAL A 70 4.18 -0.59 -7.92
N ALA A 71 4.79 -1.31 -8.88
CA ALA A 71 5.42 -2.59 -8.63
C ALA A 71 6.61 -2.47 -7.66
N GLU A 72 7.49 -1.49 -7.85
CA GLU A 72 8.61 -1.20 -6.95
C GLU A 72 8.14 -0.81 -5.55
N ALA A 73 7.13 0.06 -5.45
CA ALA A 73 6.57 0.44 -4.16
C ALA A 73 5.97 -0.78 -3.43
N SER A 74 5.32 -1.68 -4.17
CA SER A 74 4.74 -2.90 -3.62
C SER A 74 5.81 -3.89 -3.15
N ASN A 75 6.92 -4.02 -3.88
CA ASN A 75 8.08 -4.82 -3.45
C ASN A 75 8.69 -4.31 -2.15
N ARG A 76 9.00 -3.01 -2.08
CA ARG A 76 9.56 -2.42 -0.85
C ARG A 76 8.60 -2.52 0.34
N ALA A 77 7.30 -2.43 0.08
CA ALA A 77 6.27 -2.60 1.11
C ALA A 77 6.22 -4.05 1.59
N LEU A 78 6.30 -5.03 0.69
CA LEU A 78 6.35 -6.45 1.05
C LEU A 78 7.56 -6.79 1.92
N GLU A 79 8.75 -6.32 1.54
CA GLU A 79 9.98 -6.49 2.32
C GLU A 79 9.81 -5.97 3.76
N ARG A 80 9.25 -4.76 3.91
CA ARG A 80 8.94 -4.18 5.23
C ARG A 80 7.95 -5.00 6.04
N THR A 81 6.91 -5.55 5.41
CA THR A 81 5.94 -6.39 6.14
C THR A 81 6.58 -7.67 6.67
N GLN A 82 7.56 -8.23 5.93
CA GLN A 82 8.30 -9.42 6.38
C GLN A 82 9.16 -9.11 7.61
N GLU A 83 9.84 -7.96 7.63
CA GLU A 83 10.64 -7.51 8.78
C GLU A 83 9.78 -7.34 10.04
N ALA A 84 8.63 -6.67 9.92
CA ALA A 84 7.72 -6.41 11.05
C ALA A 84 7.12 -7.69 11.65
N GLU A 85 6.94 -8.74 10.84
CA GLU A 85 6.47 -10.05 11.31
C GLU A 85 7.59 -10.86 12.00
N GLN A 86 8.87 -10.65 11.64
CA GLN A 86 9.99 -11.38 12.24
C GLN A 86 10.32 -10.89 13.67
N ASP A 87 10.09 -9.60 13.96
CA ASP A 87 10.34 -9.01 15.29
C ASP A 87 9.41 -9.55 16.39
N HIS A 88 8.24 -10.09 16.04
CA HIS A 88 7.29 -10.62 17.04
C HIS A 88 7.59 -12.06 17.49
N GLN A 89 8.68 -12.68 16.99
CA GLN A 89 9.01 -14.09 17.20
C GLN A 89 10.31 -14.31 18.01
N THR A 90 10.80 -13.28 18.70
CA THR A 90 11.99 -13.36 19.58
C THR A 90 11.63 -13.16 21.05
#